data_AF-U5WZN2-F1
#
_entry.id   AF-U5WZN2-F1
#
_cell.length_a   1.000
_cell.length_b   1.000
_cell.length_c   1.000
_cell.angle_alpha   90.00
_cell.angle_beta   90.00
_cell.angle_gamma   90.00
#
_symmetry.space_group_name_H-M   'P 1'
#
loop_
_entity.id
_entity.type
_entity.pdbx_description
1 polymer ?
#
loop_
_entity_poly.entity_id
_entity_poly.type
_entity_poly.pdbx_seq_one_letter_code
_entity_poly.pdbx_strand_id
1 'polypeptide(L)' 'MPTEPPSPRPTAPKPRQHVTAEDLERFGDEEQVRSAWDETRLRDEQPPHHR' A
#
# COMPACT_ATOMS: atom_id res chain seq x y z
N MET A 1 37.83 -4.36 0.07
CA MET A 1 36.99 -3.20 0.43
C MET A 1 35.61 -3.44 -0.15
N PRO A 2 34.52 -3.52 0.64
CA PRO A 2 33.19 -3.57 0.07
C PRO A 2 32.78 -2.16 -0.33
N THR A 3 32.58 -1.95 -1.62
CA THR A 3 32.02 -0.70 -2.17
C THR A 3 30.52 -0.73 -1.91
N GLU A 4 30.03 0.16 -1.03
CA GLU A 4 28.59 0.34 -0.83
C GLU A 4 27.97 0.90 -2.12
N PRO A 5 26.86 0.31 -2.62
CA PRO A 5 26.20 0.81 -3.82
C PRO A 5 25.58 2.19 -3.53
N PRO A 6 25.64 3.14 -4.48
CA PRO A 6 25.09 4.47 -4.26
C PRO A 6 23.57 4.41 -4.09
N SER A 7 23.05 5.03 -3.02
CA SER A 7 21.61 5.10 -2.76
C SER A 7 20.87 5.78 -3.91
N PRO A 8 19.75 5.20 -4.41
CA PRO A 8 18.99 5.79 -5.50
C PRO A 8 18.38 7.13 -5.05
N ARG A 9 18.50 8.15 -5.91
CA ARG A 9 17.85 9.45 -5.68
C ARG A 9 16.33 9.29 -5.71
N PRO A 10 15.57 9.98 -4.83
CA PRO A 10 14.12 9.90 -4.85
C PRO A 10 13.58 10.43 -6.19
N THR A 11 12.85 9.60 -6.91
CA THR A 11 12.11 10.01 -8.10
C THR A 11 10.95 10.92 -7.72
N ALA A 12 10.67 11.93 -8.54
CA ALA A 12 9.54 12.83 -8.35
C ALA A 12 8.23 12.05 -8.13
N PRO A 13 7.33 12.53 -7.25
CA PRO A 13 6.09 11.83 -6.95
C PRO A 13 5.24 11.74 -8.23
N LYS A 14 4.76 10.52 -8.53
CA LYS A 14 3.79 10.31 -9.61
C LYS A 14 2.55 11.17 -9.35
N PRO A 15 1.91 11.72 -10.41
CA PRO A 15 0.67 12.46 -10.25
C PRO A 15 -0.39 11.58 -9.60
N ARG A 16 -1.09 12.12 -8.61
CA ARG A 16 -2.17 11.43 -7.91
C ARG A 16 -3.34 11.23 -8.88
N GLN A 17 -3.64 9.98 -9.20
CA GLN A 17 -4.83 9.65 -9.98
C GLN A 17 -6.06 9.78 -9.09
N HIS A 18 -7.09 10.43 -9.59
CA HIS A 18 -8.38 10.53 -8.91
C HIS A 18 -9.19 9.27 -9.14
N VAL A 19 -9.89 8.82 -8.11
CA VAL A 19 -10.84 7.70 -8.21
C VAL A 19 -12.02 8.12 -9.08
N THR A 20 -12.36 7.32 -10.07
CA THR A 20 -13.50 7.56 -10.96
C THR A 20 -14.76 6.85 -10.46
N ALA A 21 -15.93 7.21 -11.01
CA ALA A 21 -17.17 6.49 -10.72
C ALA A 21 -17.09 5.02 -11.17
N GLU A 22 -16.46 4.76 -12.32
CA GLU A 22 -16.23 3.40 -12.83
C GLU A 22 -15.35 2.56 -11.88
N ASP A 23 -14.38 3.19 -11.22
CA ASP A 23 -13.56 2.53 -10.20
C ASP A 23 -14.38 2.21 -8.94
N LEU A 24 -15.33 3.06 -8.56
CA LEU A 24 -16.24 2.80 -7.45
C LEU A 24 -17.24 1.69 -7.78
N GLU A 25 -17.73 1.63 -9.01
CA GLU A 25 -18.60 0.54 -9.46
C GLU A 25 -17.85 -0.79 -9.57
N ARG A 26 -16.55 -0.74 -9.93
CA ARG A 26 -15.69 -1.93 -10.05
C ARG A 26 -15.13 -2.42 -8.72
N PHE A 27 -14.76 -1.51 -7.82
CA PHE A 27 -14.01 -1.81 -6.59
C PHE A 27 -14.69 -1.34 -5.30
N GLY A 28 -15.80 -0.62 -5.38
CA GLY A 28 -16.57 -0.12 -4.23
C GLY A 28 -17.46 -1.18 -3.60
N ASP A 29 -17.01 -2.42 -3.56
CA ASP A 29 -17.68 -3.46 -2.80
C ASP A 29 -17.56 -3.13 -1.30
N GLU A 30 -18.71 -2.87 -0.67
CA GLU A 30 -18.78 -2.39 0.71
C GLU A 30 -18.23 -3.40 1.72
N GLU A 31 -18.24 -4.69 1.39
CA GLU A 31 -17.65 -5.74 2.23
C GLU A 31 -16.12 -5.70 2.15
N GLN A 32 -15.56 -5.62 0.94
CA GLN A 32 -14.12 -5.46 0.73
C GLN A 32 -13.55 -4.19 1.38
N VAL A 33 -14.27 -3.07 1.31
CA VAL A 33 -13.85 -1.82 1.97
C VAL A 33 -13.83 -1.98 3.49
N ARG A 34 -14.86 -2.61 4.07
CA ARG A 34 -14.93 -2.88 5.52
C ARG A 34 -13.81 -3.83 5.96
N SER A 35 -13.54 -4.88 5.19
CA SER A 35 -12.46 -5.83 5.46
C SER A 35 -11.06 -5.19 5.33
N ALA A 36 -10.87 -4.28 4.36
CA ALA A 36 -9.62 -3.53 4.23
C ALA A 36 -9.41 -2.50 5.35
N TRP A 37 -10.51 -1.97 5.91
CA TRP A 37 -10.50 -1.07 7.07
C TRP A 37 -10.40 -1.82 8.40
N ASP A 38 -10.40 -3.16 8.41
CA ASP A 38 -10.26 -3.92 9.64
C ASP A 38 -8.84 -3.79 10.21
N GLU A 39 -8.65 -2.79 11.07
CA GLU A 39 -7.39 -2.49 11.75
C GLU A 39 -6.91 -3.65 12.64
N THR A 40 -7.80 -4.55 13.08
CA THR A 40 -7.40 -5.69 13.92
C THR A 40 -6.52 -6.67 13.15
N ARG A 41 -6.92 -7.03 11.93
CA ARG A 41 -6.10 -7.82 11.01
C ARG A 41 -4.75 -7.16 10.73
N LEU A 42 -4.73 -5.85 10.46
CA LEU A 42 -3.50 -5.12 10.16
C LEU A 42 -2.51 -5.09 11.35
N ARG A 43 -3.03 -5.18 12.58
CA ARG A 43 -2.23 -5.26 13.81
C ARG A 43 -1.75 -6.69 14.09
N ASP A 44 -2.58 -7.69 13.80
CA ASP A 44 -2.31 -9.11 14.11
C ASP A 44 -1.47 -9.82 13.03
N GLU A 45 -1.39 -9.29 11.80
CA GLU A 45 -0.38 -9.72 10.82
C GLU A 45 1.02 -9.27 11.28
N GLN A 46 1.69 -10.12 12.07
CA GLN A 46 3.09 -9.92 12.46
C GLN A 46 3.96 -9.81 11.20
N PRO A 47 4.68 -8.68 10.98
CA PRO A 47 5.59 -8.58 9.86
C PRO A 47 6.66 -9.68 9.97
N PRO A 48 7.00 -10.37 8.87
CA PRO A 48 7.85 -11.58 8.86
C PRO A 48 9.31 -11.33 9.30
N HIS A 49 9.66 -10.11 9.68
CA HIS A 49 11.01 -9.68 10.05
C HIS A 49 11.27 -9.62 11.56
N HIS A 50 10.29 -9.97 12.40
CA HIS A 50 10.47 -10.09 13.85
C HIS A 50 10.55 -11.57 14.26
N ARG A 51 11.71 -12.20 14.04
CA ARG A 51 12.08 -13.47 14.68
C ARG A 51 13.24 -13.25 15.64
#